data_AF-A0AAE0L4Z1-F1
#
_entry.id   AF-A0AAE0L4Z1-F1
#
_cell.length_a   1.000
_cell.length_b   1.000
_cell.length_c   1.000
_cell.angle_alpha   90.00
_cell.angle_beta   90.00
_cell.angle_gamma   90.00
#
_symmetry.space_group_name_H-M   'P 1'
#
loop_
_entity.id
_entity.type
_entity.pdbx_description
1 polymer ?
#
loop_
_entity_poly.entity_id
_entity_poly.type
_entity_poly.pdbx_seq_one_letter_code
_entity_poly.pdbx_strand_id
1 'polypeptide(L)'
;MKNRLKMIEFLEAENTTAYRLFHGVCEGLPGTTVDRYGDVILIQTFREELLTQQELVDVSCLFPEETRILYNPRGGHARRQAKAGELNFGDFSDRSTETVFQEVGLNFEFSCLPFSDPSLFLDFRFARRWIQNNASDLSVLNTFAYTCGCGVAAAVGGARKVVNLDHGSRCLELGAKNAALNNVSMQNVQSDFYPAMRQYAGLGVKGLRAARRGVKYPSLNPETFDLIILDPPTLTKSKWGAVDIVNDYSALAKPALLSLSENGRLLATNHTSQVSMDEWVDVISRNPTSQVEQMNTIERQSMVVDRALRDTAEVVPVGT
;
A
#
# COMPACT_ATOMS: atom_id res chain seq x y z
N MET A 1 -24.74 -4.71 11.48
CA MET A 1 -24.95 -4.15 10.12
C MET A 1 -25.89 -2.94 10.03
N LYS A 2 -26.97 -2.80 10.81
CA LYS A 2 -27.91 -1.64 10.70
C LYS A 2 -27.25 -0.24 10.79
N ASN A 3 -26.14 -0.11 11.51
CA ASN A 3 -25.39 1.15 11.63
C ASN A 3 -24.45 1.46 10.45
N ARG A 4 -24.37 0.57 9.43
CA ARG A 4 -23.46 0.71 8.29
C ARG A 4 -24.16 1.17 7.00
N LEU A 5 -25.50 1.23 6.99
CA LEU A 5 -26.26 1.61 5.78
C LEU A 5 -25.89 2.99 5.25
N LYS A 6 -25.81 4.00 6.13
CA LYS A 6 -25.38 5.35 5.74
C LYS A 6 -23.96 5.39 5.16
N MET A 7 -23.06 4.56 5.71
CA MET A 7 -21.70 4.45 5.20
C MET A 7 -21.69 3.81 3.80
N ILE A 8 -22.50 2.75 3.61
CA ILE A 8 -22.63 2.08 2.31
C ILE A 8 -23.22 3.03 1.27
N GLU A 9 -24.31 3.73 1.58
CA GLU A 9 -24.93 4.73 0.70
C GLU A 9 -23.95 5.83 0.31
N PHE A 10 -23.16 6.33 1.26
CA PHE A 10 -22.11 7.32 0.99
C PHE A 10 -21.03 6.78 0.04
N LEU A 11 -20.57 5.55 0.27
CA LEU A 11 -19.53 4.93 -0.56
C LEU A 11 -20.04 4.60 -1.96
N GLU A 12 -21.27 4.13 -2.09
CA GLU A 12 -21.92 3.88 -3.38
C GLU A 12 -22.10 5.16 -4.18
N ALA A 13 -22.45 6.27 -3.51
CA ALA A 13 -22.51 7.59 -4.15
C ALA A 13 -21.15 8.08 -4.68
N GLU A 14 -20.04 7.58 -4.12
CA GLU A 14 -18.67 7.81 -4.59
C GLU A 14 -18.17 6.69 -5.53
N ASN A 15 -19.06 5.87 -6.11
CA ASN A 15 -18.71 4.73 -6.95
C ASN A 15 -17.71 3.78 -6.27
N THR A 16 -17.99 3.42 -5.02
CA THR A 16 -17.17 2.49 -4.23
C THR A 16 -17.96 1.25 -3.85
N THR A 17 -17.57 0.10 -4.42
CA THR A 17 -18.16 -1.22 -4.15
C THR A 17 -17.25 -2.12 -3.32
N ALA A 18 -16.15 -1.58 -2.78
CA ALA A 18 -15.27 -2.28 -1.87
C ALA A 18 -15.06 -1.53 -0.54
N TYR A 19 -15.36 -2.20 0.58
CA TYR A 19 -15.33 -1.60 1.92
C TYR A 19 -15.37 -2.64 3.05
N ARG A 20 -14.89 -2.24 4.22
CA ARG A 20 -14.94 -3.06 5.44
C ARG A 20 -16.33 -3.02 6.06
N LEU A 21 -16.95 -4.20 6.19
CA LEU A 21 -18.25 -4.38 6.83
C LEU A 21 -18.11 -4.65 8.33
N PHE A 22 -17.06 -5.38 8.71
CA PHE A 22 -16.79 -5.75 10.09
C PHE A 22 -15.31 -5.53 10.44
N HIS A 23 -15.06 -4.79 11.52
CA HIS A 23 -13.74 -4.53 12.06
C HIS A 23 -13.68 -5.06 13.50
N GLY A 24 -13.15 -6.27 13.67
CA GLY A 24 -13.30 -7.04 14.90
C GLY A 24 -12.78 -6.38 16.18
N VAL A 25 -11.75 -5.55 16.12
CA VAL A 25 -11.26 -4.80 17.29
C VAL A 25 -12.31 -3.81 17.81
N CYS A 26 -13.09 -3.21 16.92
CA CYS A 26 -14.13 -2.25 17.28
C CYS A 26 -15.44 -2.93 17.67
N GLU A 27 -15.66 -4.16 17.21
CA GLU A 27 -16.97 -4.84 17.27
C GLU A 27 -16.96 -6.10 18.16
N GLY A 28 -15.92 -6.27 18.97
CA GLY A 28 -15.88 -7.27 20.03
C GLY A 28 -15.34 -8.65 19.63
N LEU A 29 -14.78 -8.79 18.43
CA LEU A 29 -14.12 -10.02 17.95
C LEU A 29 -12.73 -9.72 17.36
N PRO A 30 -11.74 -9.33 18.18
CA PRO A 30 -10.42 -8.91 17.70
C PRO A 30 -9.72 -9.98 16.85
N GLY A 31 -9.11 -9.55 15.76
CA GLY A 31 -8.43 -10.46 14.83
C GLY A 31 -9.32 -11.04 13.74
N THR A 32 -10.57 -10.56 13.62
CA THR A 32 -11.51 -10.90 12.53
C THR A 32 -11.89 -9.67 11.71
N THR A 33 -11.92 -9.79 10.39
CA THR A 33 -12.47 -8.77 9.48
C THR A 33 -13.44 -9.39 8.49
N VAL A 34 -14.43 -8.60 8.07
CA VAL A 34 -15.30 -8.94 6.93
C VAL A 34 -15.23 -7.77 5.97
N ASP A 35 -14.66 -8.01 4.80
CA ASP A 35 -14.43 -7.01 3.76
C ASP A 35 -15.23 -7.37 2.51
N ARG A 36 -15.83 -6.37 1.86
CA ARG A 36 -16.52 -6.51 0.58
C ARG A 36 -15.60 -6.04 -0.54
N TYR A 37 -15.59 -6.78 -1.65
CA TYR A 37 -14.94 -6.44 -2.91
C TYR A 37 -15.91 -6.76 -4.06
N GLY A 38 -16.77 -5.81 -4.43
CA GLY A 38 -17.79 -6.04 -5.46
C GLY A 38 -18.82 -7.07 -5.01
N ASP A 39 -18.88 -8.21 -5.68
CA ASP A 39 -19.74 -9.36 -5.37
C ASP A 39 -19.09 -10.37 -4.40
N VAL A 40 -17.83 -10.14 -4.01
CA VAL A 40 -17.10 -10.99 -3.07
C VAL A 40 -17.18 -10.45 -1.65
N ILE A 41 -17.47 -11.34 -0.70
CA ILE A 41 -17.29 -11.13 0.73
C ILE A 41 -16.09 -11.95 1.19
N LEU A 42 -15.07 -11.26 1.69
CA LEU A 42 -13.86 -11.87 2.24
C LEU A 42 -13.89 -11.79 3.76
N ILE A 43 -14.01 -12.94 4.40
CA ILE A 43 -13.90 -13.11 5.84
C ILE A 43 -12.45 -13.47 6.16
N GLN A 44 -11.77 -12.71 7.01
CA GLN A 44 -10.39 -12.97 7.39
C GLN A 44 -10.23 -13.12 8.90
N THR A 45 -9.38 -14.07 9.31
CA THR A 45 -8.87 -14.14 10.69
C THR A 45 -7.35 -14.06 10.69
N PHE A 46 -6.76 -13.33 11.63
CA PHE A 46 -5.31 -13.05 11.64
C PHE A 46 -4.56 -13.75 12.80
N ARG A 47 -5.29 -14.30 13.77
CA ARG A 47 -4.75 -14.98 14.96
C ARG A 47 -4.93 -16.51 14.84
N GLU A 48 -4.59 -17.24 15.90
CA GLU A 48 -4.77 -18.70 15.92
C GLU A 48 -6.24 -19.13 16.00
N GLU A 49 -7.09 -18.26 16.55
CA GLU A 49 -8.53 -18.50 16.66
C GLU A 49 -9.18 -18.50 15.27
N LEU A 50 -9.87 -19.59 14.98
CA LEU A 50 -10.62 -19.81 13.75
C LEU A 50 -12.10 -19.66 14.04
N LEU A 51 -12.85 -19.20 13.04
CA LEU A 51 -14.30 -19.30 13.07
C LEU A 51 -14.69 -20.76 12.91
N THR A 52 -15.67 -21.19 13.68
CA THR A 52 -16.32 -22.49 13.53
C THR A 52 -17.13 -22.52 12.24
N GLN A 53 -17.42 -23.72 11.75
CA GLN A 53 -18.27 -23.89 10.55
C GLN A 53 -19.67 -23.27 10.75
N GLN A 54 -20.23 -23.34 11.97
CA GLN A 54 -21.51 -22.71 12.27
C GLN A 54 -21.43 -21.19 12.18
N GLU A 55 -20.39 -20.57 12.74
CA GLU A 55 -20.20 -19.11 12.64
C GLU A 55 -20.02 -18.65 11.19
N LEU A 56 -19.32 -19.43 10.36
CA LEU A 56 -19.20 -19.14 8.92
C LEU A 56 -20.55 -19.22 8.21
N VAL A 57 -21.39 -20.21 8.52
CA VAL A 57 -22.77 -20.32 8.00
C VAL A 57 -23.60 -19.13 8.48
N ASP A 58 -23.55 -18.79 9.76
CA ASP A 58 -24.33 -17.69 10.34
C ASP A 58 -23.97 -16.34 9.68
N VAL A 59 -22.69 -16.08 9.45
CA VAL A 59 -22.23 -14.89 8.70
C VAL A 59 -22.68 -14.95 7.24
N SER A 60 -22.65 -16.13 6.62
CA SER A 60 -23.06 -16.31 5.22
C SER A 60 -24.55 -16.02 5.01
N CYS A 61 -25.40 -16.41 5.95
CA CYS A 61 -26.84 -16.12 5.96
C CYS A 61 -27.18 -14.62 6.04
N LEU A 62 -26.19 -13.75 6.30
CA LEU A 62 -26.40 -12.30 6.31
C LEU A 62 -26.31 -11.66 4.91
N PHE A 63 -25.91 -12.43 3.90
CA PHE A 63 -25.75 -11.98 2.52
C PHE A 63 -26.69 -12.77 1.59
N PRO A 64 -27.05 -12.22 0.42
CA PRO A 64 -27.79 -12.97 -0.62
C PRO A 64 -27.08 -14.29 -0.98
N GLU A 65 -27.84 -15.32 -1.32
CA GLU A 65 -27.31 -16.67 -1.61
C GLU A 65 -26.31 -16.68 -2.77
N GLU A 66 -26.43 -15.76 -3.73
CA GLU A 66 -25.54 -15.63 -4.88
C GLU A 66 -24.21 -14.95 -4.56
N THR A 67 -24.05 -14.44 -3.33
CA THR A 67 -22.83 -13.74 -2.92
C THR A 67 -21.66 -14.71 -2.81
N ARG A 68 -20.54 -14.40 -3.44
CA ARG A 68 -19.34 -15.21 -3.33
C ARG A 68 -18.65 -14.95 -1.99
N ILE A 69 -18.71 -15.92 -1.08
CA ILE A 69 -18.11 -15.80 0.26
C ILE A 69 -16.82 -16.62 0.32
N LEU A 70 -15.73 -15.96 0.71
CA LEU A 70 -14.40 -16.54 0.87
C LEU A 70 -13.95 -16.41 2.32
N TYR A 71 -13.47 -17.51 2.90
CA TYR A 71 -12.84 -17.51 4.22
C TYR A 71 -11.33 -17.65 4.10
N ASN A 72 -10.58 -16.65 4.57
CA ASN A 72 -9.13 -16.57 4.49
C ASN A 72 -8.49 -16.44 5.89
N PRO A 73 -8.23 -17.56 6.58
CA PRO A 73 -7.59 -17.54 7.89
C PRO A 73 -6.08 -17.49 7.78
N ARG A 74 -5.45 -16.38 8.16
CA ARG A 74 -4.04 -16.06 7.93
C ARG A 74 -3.06 -16.53 9.02
N GLY A 75 -3.53 -17.31 9.99
CA GLY A 75 -2.71 -17.88 11.06
C GLY A 75 -1.90 -19.13 10.66
N GLY A 76 -0.77 -19.37 11.34
CA GLY A 76 0.05 -20.57 11.12
C GLY A 76 -0.69 -21.88 11.44
N HIS A 77 -1.58 -21.87 12.43
CA HIS A 77 -2.46 -22.99 12.76
C HIS A 77 -3.47 -23.29 11.64
N ALA A 78 -4.04 -22.25 11.03
CA ALA A 78 -4.98 -22.38 9.92
C ALA A 78 -4.39 -23.14 8.73
N ARG A 79 -3.12 -22.84 8.36
CA ARG A 79 -2.41 -23.55 7.29
C ARG A 79 -2.25 -25.05 7.57
N ARG A 80 -2.17 -25.46 8.85
CA ARG A 80 -2.07 -26.88 9.23
C ARG A 80 -3.42 -27.57 9.10
N GLN A 81 -4.49 -27.00 9.63
CA GLN A 81 -5.85 -27.54 9.51
C GLN A 81 -6.33 -27.59 8.05
N ALA A 82 -5.97 -26.58 7.24
CA ALA A 82 -6.24 -26.57 5.79
C ALA A 82 -5.69 -27.82 5.09
N LYS A 83 -4.45 -28.20 5.42
CA LYS A 83 -3.79 -29.39 4.85
C LYS A 83 -4.45 -30.70 5.32
N ALA A 84 -5.13 -30.69 6.46
CA ALA A 84 -5.87 -31.82 6.97
C ALA A 84 -7.28 -31.95 6.35
N GLY A 85 -7.73 -30.97 5.54
CA GLY A 85 -9.07 -30.97 4.94
C GLY A 85 -10.20 -30.58 5.90
N GLU A 86 -9.85 -30.01 7.06
CA GLU A 86 -10.77 -29.75 8.17
C GLU A 86 -11.44 -28.37 8.10
N LEU A 87 -11.12 -27.57 7.08
CA LEU A 87 -11.62 -26.21 6.91
C LEU A 87 -12.14 -26.00 5.49
N ASN A 88 -13.39 -25.56 5.39
CA ASN A 88 -13.95 -25.04 4.14
C ASN A 88 -13.59 -23.55 4.00
N PHE A 89 -12.87 -23.20 2.95
CA PHE A 89 -12.44 -21.83 2.66
C PHE A 89 -13.39 -21.09 1.71
N GLY A 90 -14.46 -21.76 1.24
CA GLY A 90 -15.16 -21.34 0.04
C GLY A 90 -14.34 -21.64 -1.21
N ASP A 91 -14.92 -21.34 -2.38
CA ASP A 91 -14.29 -21.66 -3.64
C ASP A 91 -13.26 -20.60 -4.08
N PHE A 92 -12.00 -20.89 -3.75
CA PHE A 92 -10.83 -20.18 -4.24
C PHE A 92 -10.37 -20.67 -5.64
N SER A 93 -11.09 -21.58 -6.30
CA SER A 93 -10.81 -21.94 -7.69
C SER A 93 -10.83 -20.68 -8.55
N ASP A 94 -9.91 -20.64 -9.52
CA ASP A 94 -9.41 -19.44 -10.18
C ASP A 94 -10.47 -18.76 -11.07
N ARG A 95 -11.42 -18.08 -10.43
CA ARG A 95 -12.27 -17.02 -10.99
C ARG A 95 -11.88 -15.64 -10.47
N SER A 96 -10.73 -15.52 -9.80
CA SER A 96 -10.14 -14.23 -9.41
C SER A 96 -9.81 -13.34 -10.62
N THR A 97 -9.95 -13.86 -11.83
CA THR A 97 -9.79 -13.11 -13.08
C THR A 97 -11.05 -12.39 -13.56
N GLU A 98 -12.20 -12.53 -12.88
CA GLU A 98 -13.49 -11.98 -13.37
C GLU A 98 -14.12 -10.93 -12.44
N THR A 99 -13.83 -10.95 -11.13
CA THR A 99 -14.42 -9.96 -10.22
C THR A 99 -13.67 -8.64 -10.32
N VAL A 100 -14.32 -7.63 -10.90
CA VAL A 100 -13.89 -6.23 -10.84
C VAL A 100 -14.73 -5.50 -9.80
N PHE A 101 -14.09 -4.70 -8.97
CA PHE A 101 -14.75 -3.81 -8.01
C PHE A 101 -14.27 -2.37 -8.20
N GLN A 102 -14.98 -1.44 -7.57
CA GLN A 102 -14.71 -0.02 -7.68
C GLN A 102 -14.32 0.59 -6.32
N GLU A 103 -13.39 1.53 -6.34
CA GLU A 103 -13.06 2.39 -5.22
C GLU A 103 -12.85 3.83 -5.72
N VAL A 104 -13.73 4.75 -5.31
CA VAL A 104 -13.71 6.17 -5.73
C VAL A 104 -13.66 6.33 -7.26
N GLY A 105 -14.45 5.52 -7.96
CA GLY A 105 -14.49 5.48 -9.43
C GLY A 105 -13.30 4.80 -10.12
N LEU A 106 -12.32 4.30 -9.36
CA LEU A 106 -11.21 3.49 -9.89
C LEU A 106 -11.61 2.01 -9.94
N ASN A 107 -11.27 1.32 -11.02
CA ASN A 107 -11.56 -0.11 -11.19
C ASN A 107 -10.36 -0.97 -10.76
N PHE A 108 -10.61 -2.06 -10.04
CA PHE A 108 -9.58 -3.01 -9.60
C PHE A 108 -10.05 -4.45 -9.74
N GLU A 109 -9.14 -5.35 -10.09
CA GLU A 109 -9.39 -6.79 -10.12
C GLU A 109 -9.23 -7.39 -8.71
N PHE A 110 -10.22 -8.16 -8.26
CA PHE A 110 -10.14 -8.90 -7.01
C PHE A 110 -9.32 -10.17 -7.18
N SER A 111 -8.20 -10.26 -6.47
CA SER A 111 -7.41 -11.48 -6.37
C SER A 111 -6.99 -11.70 -4.93
N CYS A 112 -7.26 -12.91 -4.42
CA CYS A 112 -6.85 -13.32 -3.09
C CYS A 112 -6.43 -14.78 -3.15
N LEU A 113 -5.15 -15.06 -2.93
CA LEU A 113 -4.73 -16.44 -2.71
C LEU A 113 -5.08 -16.87 -1.28
N PRO A 114 -5.36 -18.18 -1.06
CA PRO A 114 -5.49 -18.70 0.28
C PRO A 114 -4.29 -18.29 1.15
N PHE A 115 -4.57 -17.80 2.35
CA PHE A 115 -3.58 -17.38 3.35
C PHE A 115 -2.74 -16.14 2.97
N SER A 116 -3.14 -15.39 1.94
CA SER A 116 -2.42 -14.20 1.45
C SER A 116 -3.24 -12.92 1.63
N ASP A 117 -2.61 -11.77 1.39
CA ASP A 117 -3.28 -10.48 1.32
C ASP A 117 -4.23 -10.40 0.10
N PRO A 118 -5.38 -9.73 0.23
CA PRO A 118 -6.25 -9.42 -0.91
C PRO A 118 -5.63 -8.36 -1.81
N SER A 119 -6.06 -8.30 -3.07
CA SER A 119 -5.47 -7.46 -4.12
C SER A 119 -5.50 -5.95 -3.88
N LEU A 120 -6.23 -5.46 -2.88
CA LEU A 120 -6.20 -4.05 -2.49
C LEU A 120 -6.40 -3.89 -0.99
N PHE A 121 -5.58 -3.05 -0.35
CA PHE A 121 -5.76 -2.68 1.06
C PHE A 121 -6.75 -1.52 1.19
N LEU A 122 -7.94 -1.79 1.76
CA LEU A 122 -9.07 -0.85 1.84
C LEU A 122 -8.87 0.31 2.83
N ASP A 123 -8.02 0.11 3.82
CA ASP A 123 -7.57 1.13 4.78
C ASP A 123 -6.76 2.24 4.10
N PHE A 124 -6.20 1.98 2.92
CA PHE A 124 -5.41 2.96 2.16
C PHE A 124 -6.22 3.76 1.12
N ARG A 125 -7.56 3.66 1.17
CA ARG A 125 -8.49 4.41 0.30
C ARG A 125 -8.26 5.92 0.36
N PHE A 126 -8.08 6.45 1.57
CA PHE A 126 -7.90 7.88 1.77
C PHE A 126 -6.68 8.42 1.03
N ALA A 127 -5.53 7.73 1.14
CA ALA A 127 -4.31 8.10 0.45
C ALA A 127 -4.48 8.03 -1.07
N ARG A 128 -5.12 6.98 -1.59
CA ARG A 128 -5.43 6.88 -3.03
C ARG A 128 -6.32 8.02 -3.52
N ARG A 129 -7.36 8.39 -2.78
CA ARG A 129 -8.20 9.56 -3.07
C ARG A 129 -7.39 10.85 -3.10
N TRP A 130 -6.51 11.04 -2.11
CA TRP A 130 -5.67 12.22 -2.06
C TRP A 130 -4.73 12.28 -3.27
N ILE A 131 -4.07 11.17 -3.62
CA ILE A 131 -3.20 11.07 -4.79
C ILE A 131 -3.97 11.42 -6.06
N GLN A 132 -5.15 10.84 -6.25
CA GLN A 132 -5.99 11.11 -7.43
C GLN A 132 -6.31 12.61 -7.58
N ASN A 133 -6.48 13.33 -6.48
CA ASN A 133 -6.79 14.76 -6.49
C ASN A 133 -5.56 15.67 -6.58
N ASN A 134 -4.34 15.14 -6.40
CA ASN A 134 -3.11 15.94 -6.28
C ASN A 134 -2.00 15.52 -7.26
N ALA A 135 -2.27 14.57 -8.17
CA ALA A 135 -1.25 14.03 -9.08
C ALA A 135 -1.21 14.69 -10.47
N SER A 136 -2.12 15.63 -10.77
CA SER A 136 -2.22 16.25 -12.10
C SER A 136 -0.91 16.89 -12.55
N ASP A 137 -0.44 16.51 -13.74
CA ASP A 137 0.84 16.95 -14.34
C ASP A 137 2.07 16.74 -13.43
N LEU A 138 2.02 15.74 -12.54
CA LEU A 138 3.18 15.34 -11.74
C LEU A 138 3.87 14.11 -12.33
N SER A 139 5.18 14.01 -12.08
CA SER A 139 5.91 12.74 -12.15
C SER A 139 5.81 12.02 -10.80
N VAL A 140 5.25 10.81 -10.81
CA VAL A 140 4.93 10.05 -9.60
C VAL A 140 5.73 8.75 -9.54
N LEU A 141 6.42 8.52 -8.42
CA LEU A 141 7.03 7.24 -8.09
C LEU A 141 6.28 6.58 -6.93
N ASN A 142 5.60 5.49 -7.23
CA ASN A 142 4.94 4.63 -6.26
C ASN A 142 5.89 3.52 -5.82
N THR A 143 6.46 3.62 -4.61
CA THR A 143 7.36 2.60 -4.07
C THR A 143 6.60 1.61 -3.19
N PHE A 144 7.11 0.37 -3.10
CA PHE A 144 6.35 -0.75 -2.50
C PHE A 144 4.97 -0.87 -3.16
N ALA A 145 4.96 -0.78 -4.49
CA ALA A 145 3.77 -0.48 -5.26
C ALA A 145 2.66 -1.53 -5.10
N TYR A 146 2.99 -2.75 -4.67
CA TYR A 146 2.08 -3.86 -4.57
C TYR A 146 1.31 -4.03 -5.90
N THR A 147 -0.02 -4.08 -5.86
CA THR A 147 -0.90 -4.17 -7.03
C THR A 147 -1.12 -2.83 -7.73
N CYS A 148 -0.23 -1.87 -7.50
CA CYS A 148 -0.14 -0.57 -8.14
C CYS A 148 -1.34 0.35 -7.91
N GLY A 149 -2.11 0.16 -6.82
CA GLY A 149 -3.32 0.95 -6.53
C GLY A 149 -3.09 2.46 -6.48
N CYS A 150 -2.00 2.91 -5.85
CA CYS A 150 -1.62 4.32 -5.83
C CYS A 150 -1.12 4.82 -7.20
N GLY A 151 -0.45 3.98 -7.98
CA GLY A 151 -0.07 4.30 -9.34
C GLY A 151 -1.29 4.52 -10.23
N VAL A 152 -2.30 3.66 -10.13
CA VAL A 152 -3.58 3.82 -10.85
C VAL A 152 -4.26 5.13 -10.46
N ALA A 153 -4.35 5.40 -9.15
CA ALA A 153 -4.94 6.64 -8.65
C ALA A 153 -4.20 7.88 -9.20
N ALA A 154 -2.86 7.86 -9.22
CA ALA A 154 -2.05 8.94 -9.79
C ALA A 154 -2.29 9.12 -11.29
N ALA A 155 -2.29 8.03 -12.05
CA ALA A 155 -2.46 8.08 -13.50
C ALA A 155 -3.87 8.58 -13.90
N VAL A 156 -4.92 8.09 -13.22
CA VAL A 156 -6.29 8.58 -13.42
C VAL A 156 -6.42 10.04 -12.96
N GLY A 157 -5.69 10.43 -11.91
CA GLY A 157 -5.58 11.81 -11.43
C GLY A 157 -4.83 12.77 -12.36
N GLY A 158 -4.37 12.31 -13.53
CA GLY A 158 -3.73 13.15 -14.54
C GLY A 158 -2.22 13.29 -14.42
N ALA A 159 -1.54 12.38 -13.70
CA ALA A 159 -0.08 12.36 -13.66
C ALA A 159 0.54 12.25 -15.06
N ARG A 160 1.53 13.10 -15.35
CA ARG A 160 2.29 13.07 -16.61
C ARG A 160 3.10 11.78 -16.75
N LYS A 161 3.58 11.25 -15.62
CA LYS A 161 4.36 10.01 -15.56
C LYS A 161 4.08 9.28 -14.26
N VAL A 162 3.89 7.96 -14.34
CA VAL A 162 3.77 7.09 -13.16
C VAL A 162 4.75 5.93 -13.28
N VAL A 163 5.58 5.75 -12.25
CA VAL A 163 6.49 4.61 -12.10
C VAL A 163 6.11 3.83 -10.85
N ASN A 164 5.79 2.55 -11.01
CA ASN A 164 5.57 1.61 -9.92
C ASN A 164 6.84 0.80 -9.67
N LEU A 165 7.31 0.76 -8.42
CA LEU A 165 8.48 0.03 -7.99
C LEU A 165 8.08 -1.02 -6.96
N ASP A 166 8.24 -2.30 -7.31
CA ASP A 166 8.02 -3.43 -6.42
C ASP A 166 8.93 -4.61 -6.77
N HIS A 167 9.21 -5.50 -5.82
CA HIS A 167 10.01 -6.70 -6.07
C HIS A 167 9.16 -7.88 -6.57
N GLY A 168 7.85 -7.89 -6.28
CA GLY A 168 6.92 -8.96 -6.60
C GLY A 168 6.39 -8.85 -8.03
N SER A 169 6.86 -9.71 -8.93
CA SER A 169 6.38 -9.73 -10.32
C SER A 169 4.87 -9.93 -10.42
N ARG A 170 4.31 -10.86 -9.64
CA ARG A 170 2.86 -11.10 -9.59
C ARG A 170 2.06 -9.85 -9.20
N CYS A 171 2.60 -9.03 -8.29
CA CYS A 171 1.94 -7.80 -7.88
C CYS A 171 1.95 -6.77 -9.02
N LEU A 172 3.08 -6.64 -9.74
CA LEU A 172 3.20 -5.76 -10.91
C LEU A 172 2.36 -6.24 -12.10
N GLU A 173 2.22 -7.55 -12.30
CA GLU A 173 1.33 -8.15 -13.31
C GLU A 173 -0.12 -7.78 -13.04
N LEU A 174 -0.58 -7.93 -11.79
CA LEU A 174 -1.91 -7.51 -11.38
C LEU A 174 -2.08 -5.99 -11.48
N GLY A 175 -1.03 -5.22 -11.16
CA GLY A 175 -1.00 -3.78 -11.36
C GLY A 175 -1.15 -3.35 -12.81
N ALA A 176 -0.57 -4.10 -13.76
CA ALA A 176 -0.75 -3.86 -15.19
C ALA A 176 -2.20 -4.12 -15.64
N LYS A 177 -2.85 -5.15 -15.09
CA LYS A 177 -4.28 -5.37 -15.34
C LYS A 177 -5.15 -4.25 -14.75
N ASN A 178 -4.85 -3.79 -13.54
CA ASN A 178 -5.52 -2.62 -12.95
C ASN A 178 -5.34 -1.35 -13.80
N ALA A 179 -4.15 -1.15 -14.40
CA ALA A 179 -3.92 -0.05 -15.34
C ALA A 179 -4.86 -0.15 -16.56
N ALA A 180 -4.96 -1.34 -17.15
CA ALA A 180 -5.83 -1.61 -18.29
C ALA A 180 -7.31 -1.37 -17.97
N LEU A 181 -7.78 -1.79 -16.78
CA LEU A 181 -9.15 -1.55 -16.31
C LEU A 181 -9.52 -0.05 -16.17
N ASN A 182 -8.52 0.82 -16.07
CA ASN A 182 -8.70 2.27 -15.95
C ASN A 182 -8.25 3.03 -17.20
N ASN A 183 -7.86 2.32 -18.28
CA ASN A 183 -7.36 2.92 -19.52
C ASN A 183 -6.16 3.87 -19.31
N VAL A 184 -5.26 3.53 -18.38
CA VAL A 184 -4.08 4.33 -18.07
C VAL A 184 -2.80 3.57 -18.38
N SER A 185 -1.74 4.32 -18.69
CA SER A 185 -0.39 3.77 -18.88
C SER A 185 0.49 4.07 -17.68
N MET A 186 1.27 3.08 -17.24
CA MET A 186 2.22 3.20 -16.14
C MET A 186 3.48 2.40 -16.46
N GLN A 187 4.62 2.83 -15.92
CA GLN A 187 5.86 2.07 -16.00
C GLN A 187 6.01 1.17 -14.76
N ASN A 188 6.22 -0.13 -14.94
CA ASN A 188 6.48 -1.06 -13.84
C ASN A 188 7.97 -1.43 -13.80
N VAL A 189 8.60 -1.24 -12.64
CA VAL A 189 10.01 -1.56 -12.39
C VAL A 189 10.08 -2.67 -11.36
N GLN A 190 10.44 -3.87 -11.81
CA GLN A 190 10.68 -4.99 -10.91
C GLN A 190 12.07 -4.87 -10.26
N SER A 191 12.11 -4.31 -9.05
CA SER A 191 13.34 -4.18 -8.28
C SER A 191 13.03 -4.10 -6.79
N ASP A 192 14.02 -4.45 -5.97
CA ASP A 192 14.00 -4.07 -4.57
C ASP A 192 14.15 -2.55 -4.42
N PHE A 193 13.59 -2.01 -3.34
CA PHE A 193 13.60 -0.58 -3.03
C PHE A 193 15.01 0.00 -3.01
N TYR A 194 15.95 -0.62 -2.29
CA TYR A 194 17.28 -0.03 -2.09
C TYR A 194 18.11 0.15 -3.36
N PRO A 195 18.31 -0.88 -4.21
CA PRO A 195 19.05 -0.69 -5.46
C PRO A 195 18.36 0.28 -6.41
N ALA A 196 17.03 0.35 -6.43
CA ALA A 196 16.31 1.29 -7.28
C ALA A 196 16.45 2.74 -6.79
N MET A 197 16.14 2.99 -5.51
CA MET A 197 16.19 4.34 -4.94
C MET A 197 17.59 4.93 -4.90
N ARG A 198 18.63 4.10 -4.71
CA ARG A 198 20.01 4.57 -4.84
C ARG A 198 20.33 5.02 -6.26
N GLN A 199 19.90 4.27 -7.28
CA GLN A 199 20.13 4.64 -8.67
C GLN A 199 19.39 5.94 -9.03
N TYR A 200 18.12 6.07 -8.66
CA TYR A 200 17.35 7.31 -8.86
C TYR A 200 18.01 8.52 -8.17
N ALA A 201 18.47 8.36 -6.93
CA ALA A 201 19.22 9.37 -6.19
C ALA A 201 20.64 9.64 -6.72
N GLY A 202 21.07 9.03 -7.83
CA GLY A 202 22.42 9.20 -8.38
C GLY A 202 23.55 8.56 -7.53
N LEU A 203 23.20 7.66 -6.63
CA LEU A 203 24.12 6.99 -5.72
C LEU A 203 24.54 5.61 -6.25
N GLY A 204 25.82 5.29 -6.09
CA GLY A 204 26.33 3.96 -6.44
C GLY A 204 25.70 2.84 -5.59
N VAL A 205 25.39 1.72 -6.23
CA VAL A 205 24.82 0.50 -5.61
C VAL A 205 25.89 -0.54 -5.19
N LYS A 206 27.15 -0.38 -5.63
CA LYS A 206 28.27 -1.30 -5.35
C LYS A 206 28.60 -1.45 -3.85
N GLY A 207 28.17 -0.49 -3.02
CA GLY A 207 28.34 -0.55 -1.57
C GLY A 207 27.41 -1.53 -0.85
N LEU A 208 26.32 -1.97 -1.50
CA LEU A 208 25.33 -2.85 -0.87
C LEU A 208 25.85 -4.29 -0.79
N ARG A 209 25.65 -4.94 0.36
CA ARG A 209 26.07 -6.32 0.63
C ARG A 209 25.55 -7.31 -0.42
N ALA A 210 24.33 -7.09 -0.90
CA ALA A 210 23.69 -7.91 -1.91
C ALA A 210 24.25 -7.70 -3.32
N ALA A 211 24.63 -6.47 -3.68
CA ALA A 211 25.36 -6.21 -4.94
C ALA A 211 26.71 -6.95 -4.94
N ARG A 212 27.41 -6.98 -3.80
CA ARG A 212 28.66 -7.76 -3.63
C ARG A 212 28.44 -9.27 -3.73
N ARG A 213 27.22 -9.74 -3.46
CA ARG A 213 26.79 -11.15 -3.61
C ARG A 213 26.26 -11.48 -5.01
N GLY A 214 26.35 -10.55 -5.97
CA GLY A 214 25.91 -10.78 -7.34
C GLY A 214 24.38 -10.84 -7.52
N VAL A 215 23.60 -10.31 -6.57
CA VAL A 215 22.14 -10.22 -6.73
C VAL A 215 21.84 -9.27 -7.89
N LYS A 216 21.09 -9.74 -8.89
CA LYS A 216 20.72 -8.96 -10.08
C LYS A 216 19.67 -7.89 -9.73
N TYR A 217 19.75 -6.76 -10.41
CA TYR A 217 18.82 -5.63 -10.36
C TYR A 217 18.82 -4.94 -11.73
N PRO A 218 17.73 -4.26 -12.12
CA PRO A 218 17.69 -3.50 -13.37
C PRO A 218 18.61 -2.27 -13.30
N SER A 219 19.19 -1.91 -14.43
CA SER A 219 19.92 -0.64 -14.58
C SER A 219 18.91 0.50 -14.71
N LEU A 220 19.01 1.48 -13.83
CA LEU A 220 18.15 2.66 -13.81
C LEU A 220 19.02 3.92 -13.90
N ASN A 221 18.55 4.93 -14.61
CA ASN A 221 19.21 6.23 -14.66
C ASN A 221 18.82 7.04 -13.41
N PRO A 222 19.68 7.97 -12.95
CA PRO A 222 19.28 8.98 -12.00
C PRO A 222 18.06 9.75 -12.51
N GLU A 223 17.07 9.92 -11.65
CA GLU A 223 15.81 10.57 -11.96
C GLU A 223 15.17 11.09 -10.68
N THR A 224 14.48 12.23 -10.79
CA THR A 224 13.71 12.82 -9.69
C THR A 224 12.21 12.81 -9.99
N PHE A 225 11.40 12.86 -8.93
CA PHE A 225 9.94 12.78 -9.02
C PHE A 225 9.27 13.89 -8.21
N ASP A 226 8.15 14.39 -8.73
CA ASP A 226 7.34 15.44 -8.09
C ASP A 226 6.52 14.89 -6.92
N LEU A 227 6.15 13.61 -6.97
CA LEU A 227 5.51 12.90 -5.86
C LEU A 227 6.14 11.52 -5.69
N ILE A 228 6.58 11.20 -4.47
CA ILE A 228 7.01 9.85 -4.10
C ILE A 228 6.04 9.31 -3.04
N ILE A 229 5.50 8.12 -3.28
CA ILE A 229 4.72 7.38 -2.28
C ILE A 229 5.64 6.35 -1.63
N LEU A 230 5.77 6.43 -0.31
CA LEU A 230 6.57 5.55 0.52
C LEU A 230 5.66 4.78 1.47
N ASP A 231 5.22 3.59 1.01
CA ASP A 231 4.31 2.70 1.75
C ASP A 231 4.95 1.34 2.12
N PRO A 232 6.05 1.32 2.89
CA PRO A 232 6.75 0.08 3.21
C PRO A 232 5.92 -0.85 4.12
N PRO A 233 6.09 -2.18 4.03
CA PRO A 233 5.53 -3.10 5.02
C PRO A 233 6.34 -3.06 6.34
N THR A 234 5.69 -3.31 7.48
CA THR A 234 6.27 -3.23 8.85
C THR A 234 7.65 -3.87 8.97
N LEU A 235 7.82 -5.02 8.33
CA LEU A 235 9.11 -5.70 8.22
C LEU A 235 9.34 -6.09 6.77
N THR A 236 10.26 -5.41 6.10
CA THR A 236 10.69 -5.82 4.76
C THR A 236 11.90 -6.74 4.90
N LYS A 237 11.79 -8.01 4.51
CA LYS A 237 12.96 -8.90 4.36
C LYS A 237 13.18 -9.20 2.89
N SER A 238 14.36 -8.88 2.40
CA SER A 238 14.75 -9.22 1.04
C SER A 238 16.21 -9.67 0.98
N LYS A 239 16.63 -10.10 -0.21
CA LYS A 239 18.04 -10.41 -0.49
C LYS A 239 18.95 -9.18 -0.30
N TRP A 240 18.37 -7.97 -0.27
CA TRP A 240 19.06 -6.68 -0.15
C TRP A 240 19.18 -6.17 1.28
N GLY A 241 18.42 -6.73 2.23
CA GLY A 241 18.46 -6.39 3.64
C GLY A 241 17.16 -6.73 4.35
N ALA A 242 17.15 -6.54 5.67
CA ALA A 242 15.91 -6.42 6.42
C ALA A 242 15.74 -4.94 6.79
N VAL A 243 14.53 -4.41 6.67
CA VAL A 243 14.18 -3.08 7.18
C VAL A 243 13.06 -3.26 8.17
N ASP A 244 13.33 -2.84 9.38
CA ASP A 244 12.33 -2.68 10.41
C ASP A 244 11.85 -1.22 10.38
N ILE A 245 10.58 -1.00 10.00
CA ILE A 245 9.98 0.34 9.96
C ILE A 245 10.12 1.05 11.31
N VAL A 246 10.13 0.32 12.43
CA VAL A 246 10.25 0.89 13.78
C VAL A 246 11.59 1.58 13.98
N ASN A 247 12.67 0.97 13.50
CA ASN A 247 14.04 1.39 13.82
C ASN A 247 14.74 2.09 12.65
N ASP A 248 14.37 1.77 11.41
CA ASP A 248 15.15 2.08 10.22
C ASP A 248 14.39 2.94 9.19
N TYR A 249 13.28 3.58 9.56
CA TYR A 249 12.48 4.37 8.61
C TYR A 249 13.32 5.45 7.89
N SER A 250 14.26 6.07 8.60
CA SER A 250 15.19 7.06 8.03
C SER A 250 16.02 6.52 6.87
N ALA A 251 16.35 5.23 6.87
CA ALA A 251 17.09 4.57 5.79
C ALA A 251 16.27 4.40 4.52
N LEU A 252 14.93 4.37 4.64
CA LEU A 252 13.99 4.40 3.51
C LEU A 252 13.72 5.83 3.06
N ALA A 253 13.45 6.73 4.00
CA ALA A 253 13.09 8.11 3.72
C ALA A 253 14.22 8.88 3.03
N LYS A 254 15.47 8.73 3.48
CA LYS A 254 16.60 9.49 2.92
C LYS A 254 16.79 9.34 1.41
N PRO A 255 16.90 8.12 0.83
CA PRO A 255 17.05 7.99 -0.61
C PRO A 255 15.78 8.39 -1.38
N ALA A 256 14.59 8.30 -0.77
CA ALA A 256 13.36 8.86 -1.34
C ALA A 256 13.43 10.40 -1.43
N LEU A 257 13.76 11.08 -0.33
CA LEU A 257 13.92 12.53 -0.30
C LEU A 257 14.99 13.03 -1.29
N LEU A 258 16.09 12.29 -1.46
CA LEU A 258 17.11 12.61 -2.46
C LEU A 258 16.64 12.44 -3.91
N SER A 259 15.60 11.64 -4.13
CA SER A 259 14.99 11.41 -5.44
C SER A 259 13.77 12.31 -5.69
N LEU A 260 13.46 13.26 -4.80
CA LEU A 260 12.43 14.26 -5.07
C LEU A 260 12.93 15.34 -6.01
N SER A 261 12.06 15.83 -6.88
CA SER A 261 12.29 17.06 -7.63
C SER A 261 12.30 18.27 -6.68
N GLU A 262 12.63 19.44 -7.23
CA GLU A 262 12.46 20.70 -6.51
C GLU A 262 10.97 20.93 -6.25
N ASN A 263 10.60 21.28 -5.01
CA ASN A 263 9.21 21.34 -4.53
C ASN A 263 8.45 19.99 -4.58
N GLY A 264 9.16 18.87 -4.75
CA GLY A 264 8.56 17.55 -4.70
C GLY A 264 8.04 17.19 -3.32
N ARG A 265 7.07 16.27 -3.29
CA ARG A 265 6.37 15.83 -2.07
C ARG A 265 6.60 14.35 -1.81
N LEU A 266 6.82 13.98 -0.56
CA LEU A 266 6.86 12.59 -0.11
C LEU A 266 5.57 12.28 0.67
N LEU A 267 4.73 11.39 0.12
CA LEU A 267 3.63 10.79 0.86
C LEU A 267 4.15 9.54 1.56
N ALA A 268 4.45 9.65 2.85
CA ALA A 268 4.96 8.57 3.68
C ALA A 268 3.84 7.96 4.54
N THR A 269 3.98 6.69 4.88
CA THR A 269 3.04 5.98 5.77
C THR A 269 3.75 5.25 6.90
N ASN A 270 3.01 5.07 8.00
CA ASN A 270 3.43 4.24 9.11
C ASN A 270 2.30 3.28 9.51
N HIS A 271 2.58 1.97 9.44
CA HIS A 271 1.62 0.90 9.79
C HIS A 271 1.87 0.28 11.16
N THR A 272 2.85 0.77 11.92
CA THR A 272 3.11 0.26 13.28
C THR A 272 2.47 1.15 14.33
N SER A 273 1.80 0.54 15.30
CA SER A 273 1.32 1.24 16.50
C SER A 273 2.43 1.42 17.56
N GLN A 274 3.65 0.96 17.28
CA GLN A 274 4.78 1.02 18.23
C GLN A 274 5.52 2.35 18.21
N VAL A 275 5.38 3.14 17.14
CA VAL A 275 6.02 4.45 17.01
C VAL A 275 4.92 5.49 16.96
N SER A 276 4.98 6.48 17.85
CA SER A 276 4.02 7.58 17.84
C SER A 276 4.18 8.45 16.59
N MET A 277 3.12 9.20 16.25
CA MET A 277 3.17 10.12 15.11
C MET A 277 4.29 11.15 15.27
N ASP A 278 4.43 11.75 16.46
CA ASP A 278 5.43 12.77 16.72
C ASP A 278 6.85 12.21 16.59
N GLU A 279 7.12 11.03 17.16
CA GLU A 279 8.41 10.36 17.01
C GLU A 279 8.73 10.03 15.54
N TRP A 280 7.73 9.58 14.79
CA TRP A 280 7.92 9.25 13.37
C TRP A 280 8.14 10.49 12.50
N VAL A 281 7.40 11.57 12.76
CA VAL A 281 7.60 12.88 12.12
C VAL A 281 9.02 13.38 12.39
N ASP A 282 9.51 13.27 13.63
CA ASP A 282 10.88 13.66 14.00
C ASP A 282 11.93 12.85 13.22
N VAL A 283 11.72 11.54 13.07
CA VAL A 283 12.63 10.66 12.30
C VAL A 283 12.76 11.11 10.85
N ILE A 284 11.66 11.57 10.23
CA ILE A 284 11.65 12.04 8.85
C ILE A 284 12.18 13.48 8.75
N SER A 285 11.79 14.35 9.67
CA SER A 285 12.11 15.80 9.70
C SER A 285 13.54 16.11 10.16
N ARG A 286 14.25 15.16 10.79
CA ARG A 286 15.69 15.27 11.08
C ARG A 286 16.57 15.44 9.83
N ASN A 287 16.01 15.30 8.63
CA ASN A 287 16.60 15.82 7.40
C ASN A 287 16.08 17.25 7.17
N PRO A 288 16.91 18.29 7.33
CA PRO A 288 16.45 19.66 7.37
C PRO A 288 16.11 20.13 5.95
N THR A 289 14.82 20.15 5.60
CA THR A 289 14.13 21.12 4.70
C THR A 289 12.73 20.61 4.33
N SER A 290 11.83 20.42 5.29
CA SER A 290 10.46 20.01 4.96
C SER A 290 9.33 20.67 5.73
N GLN A 291 8.28 21.08 5.01
CA GLN A 291 6.96 21.35 5.59
C GLN A 291 6.19 20.02 5.65
N VAL A 292 5.46 19.81 6.75
CA VAL A 292 4.79 18.54 7.06
C VAL A 292 3.29 18.79 7.16
N GLU A 293 2.51 18.11 6.32
CA GLU A 293 1.05 18.06 6.40
C GLU A 293 0.61 16.65 6.85
N GLN A 294 -0.10 16.58 7.98
CA GLN A 294 -0.54 15.30 8.57
C GLN A 294 -1.91 14.88 8.02
N MET A 295 -2.06 13.59 7.71
CA MET A 295 -3.31 12.99 7.25
C MET A 295 -3.65 11.77 8.10
N ASN A 296 -4.66 11.90 8.96
CA ASN A 296 -5.04 10.86 9.90
C ASN A 296 -6.29 10.10 9.45
N THR A 297 -6.21 8.77 9.48
CA THR A 297 -7.37 7.87 9.44
C THR A 297 -7.38 6.99 10.69
N ILE A 298 -8.55 6.42 11.03
CA ILE A 298 -8.72 5.55 12.21
C ILE A 298 -7.82 4.30 12.15
N GLU A 299 -7.44 3.85 10.96
CA GLU A 299 -6.67 2.60 10.74
C GLU A 299 -5.20 2.84 10.34
N ARG A 300 -4.87 4.01 9.77
CA ARG A 300 -3.50 4.35 9.31
C ARG A 300 -3.14 5.81 9.57
N GLN A 301 -1.88 6.00 9.96
CA GLN A 301 -1.23 7.30 9.98
C GLN A 301 -0.53 7.54 8.63
N SER A 302 -0.78 8.70 8.01
CA SER A 302 -0.17 9.11 6.74
C SER A 302 0.29 10.56 6.83
N MET A 303 1.35 10.91 6.11
CA MET A 303 1.91 12.25 6.15
C MET A 303 2.44 12.64 4.77
N VAL A 304 2.25 13.91 4.41
CA VAL A 304 2.89 14.53 3.25
C VAL A 304 4.02 15.43 3.74
N VAL A 305 5.19 15.27 3.14
CA VAL A 305 6.41 16.01 3.46
C VAL A 305 6.88 16.73 2.21
N ASP A 306 6.81 18.07 2.22
CA ASP A 306 7.24 18.91 1.10
C ASP A 306 8.74 19.19 1.19
N ARG A 307 9.47 19.24 0.07
CA ARG A 307 10.88 19.66 0.06
C ARG A 307 11.02 21.18 -0.17
N ALA A 308 11.53 21.93 0.81
CA ALA A 308 11.81 23.36 0.69
C ALA A 308 13.27 23.68 0.25
N LEU A 309 13.48 24.85 -0.36
CA LEU A 309 14.76 25.36 -0.89
C LEU A 309 15.86 25.50 0.18
N ARG A 310 17.12 25.36 -0.24
CA ARG A 310 18.26 25.98 0.45
C ARG A 310 18.29 27.44 0.02
N ASP A 311 18.01 28.37 0.92
CA ASP A 311 18.44 29.75 0.71
C ASP A 311 19.98 29.75 0.68
N THR A 312 20.55 30.01 -0.49
CA THR A 312 21.92 30.49 -0.61
C THR A 312 21.95 31.92 -0.07
N ALA A 313 22.04 32.07 1.25
CA ALA A 313 22.37 33.34 1.88
C ALA A 313 23.89 33.42 2.08
N GLU A 314 24.47 34.45 1.46
CA GLU A 314 25.88 34.78 1.45
C GLU A 314 26.49 34.89 2.84
N VAL A 315 27.76 34.48 2.93
CA VAL A 315 28.66 34.80 4.03
C VAL A 315 28.87 36.32 4.04
N VAL A 316 28.31 37.01 5.02
CA VAL A 316 28.79 38.34 5.43
C VAL A 316 29.55 38.18 6.75
N PRO A 317 30.87 38.42 6.79
CA PRO A 317 31.61 38.37 8.04
C PRO A 317 31.27 39.61 8.88
N VAL A 318 30.86 39.40 10.12
CA VAL A 318 30.75 40.49 11.10
C VAL A 318 32.17 40.83 11.56
N GLY A 319 32.69 41.95 11.05
CA GLY A 319 33.90 42.60 11.53
C GLY A 319 33.55 43.77 12.44
N THR A 320 34.20 43.77 13.62
CA THR A 320 34.35 44.82 14.67
C THR A 320 33.10 45.36 15.35
#